data_AF-A0A218QTW1-F1
#
_entry.id   AF-A0A218QTW1-F1
#
_cell.length_a   1.000
_cell.length_b   1.000
_cell.length_c   1.000
_cell.angle_alpha   90.00
_cell.angle_beta   90.00
_cell.angle_gamma   90.00
#
_symmetry.space_group_name_H-M   'P 1'
#
loop_
_entity.id
_entity.type
_entity.pdbx_description
1 polymer ?
#
loop_
_entity_poly.entity_id
_entity_poly.type
_entity_poly.pdbx_seq_one_letter_code
_entity_poly.pdbx_strand_id
1 'polypeptide(L)'
;MRALKQADLDMLELAAASGEIDLKYLDESGFCAWSEPGYTYYFRGEQKRLEQTKRRGRRLSIIGFFQPLISFIYGLVIGGVSRESYIQMMEREALLCRKDWTSTGHSTR
;
A
#
# COMPACT_ATOMS: atom_id res chain seq x y z
N MET A 1 18.42 13.84 -11.05
CA MET A 1 17.92 12.84 -10.08
C MET A 1 16.64 12.14 -10.56
N ARG A 2 15.59 12.85 -11.01
CA ARG A 2 14.33 12.23 -11.50
C ARG A 2 14.53 11.30 -12.70
N ALA A 3 15.32 11.72 -13.69
CA ALA A 3 15.55 10.92 -14.90
C ALA A 3 16.24 9.56 -14.63
N LEU A 4 17.16 9.52 -13.66
CA LEU A 4 17.83 8.27 -13.24
C LEU A 4 16.84 7.32 -12.58
N LYS A 5 16.04 7.81 -11.62
CA LYS A 5 15.00 7.00 -10.95
C LYS A 5 13.95 6.48 -11.93
N GLN A 6 13.63 7.27 -12.96
CA GLN A 6 12.71 6.82 -14.00
C GLN A 6 13.32 5.69 -14.82
N ALA A 7 14.57 5.82 -15.25
CA ALA A 7 15.26 4.77 -15.99
C ALA A 7 15.39 3.47 -15.17
N ASP A 8 15.66 3.57 -13.87
CA ASP A 8 15.71 2.40 -12.97
C ASP A 8 14.33 1.73 -12.86
N LEU A 9 13.26 2.52 -12.75
CA LEU A 9 11.89 2.00 -12.73
C LEU A 9 11.53 1.32 -14.06
N ASP A 10 11.82 1.97 -15.19
CA ASP A 10 11.54 1.42 -16.52
C ASP A 10 12.27 0.08 -16.72
N MET A 11 13.50 -0.05 -16.21
CA MET A 11 14.26 -1.31 -16.24
C MET A 11 13.59 -2.40 -15.39
N LEU A 12 13.14 -2.08 -14.18
CA LEU A 12 12.42 -3.02 -13.32
C LEU A 12 11.09 -3.46 -13.93
N GLU A 13 10.35 -2.54 -14.55
CA GLU A 13 9.07 -2.86 -15.21
C GLU A 13 9.29 -3.73 -16.45
N LEU A 14 10.36 -3.50 -17.21
CA LEU A 14 10.74 -4.37 -18.33
C LEU A 14 11.12 -5.78 -17.85
N ALA A 15 11.90 -5.91 -16.78
CA ALA A 15 12.27 -7.21 -16.20
C ALA A 15 11.05 -7.95 -15.63
N ALA A 16 10.06 -7.22 -15.09
CA ALA A 16 8.80 -7.81 -14.67
C ALA A 16 7.97 -8.28 -15.87
N ALA A 17 7.94 -7.51 -16.96
CA ALA A 17 7.24 -7.87 -18.18
C ALA A 17 7.88 -9.07 -18.90
N SER A 18 9.20 -9.26 -18.79
CA SER A 18 9.90 -10.44 -19.29
C SER A 18 9.75 -11.67 -18.38
N GLY A 19 9.17 -11.50 -17.18
CA GLY A 19 8.99 -12.58 -16.20
C GLY A 19 10.28 -12.95 -15.46
N GLU A 20 11.31 -12.11 -15.52
CA GLU A 20 12.56 -12.32 -14.79
C GLU A 20 12.40 -12.05 -13.30
N ILE A 21 11.53 -11.11 -12.94
CA ILE A 21 11.25 -10.72 -11.55
C ILE A 21 9.75 -10.54 -11.30
N ASP A 22 9.35 -10.74 -10.05
CA ASP A 22 8.06 -10.30 -9.55
C ASP A 22 8.20 -8.91 -8.91
N LEU A 23 7.75 -7.88 -9.62
CA LEU A 23 7.82 -6.50 -9.15
C LEU A 23 6.60 -6.14 -8.29
N LYS A 24 6.85 -5.82 -7.02
CA LYS A 24 5.83 -5.32 -6.08
C LYS A 24 6.16 -3.89 -5.65
N TYR A 25 5.16 -3.02 -5.63
CA TYR A 25 5.25 -1.64 -5.17
C TYR A 25 4.86 -1.58 -3.69
N LEU A 26 5.70 -0.94 -2.87
CA LEU A 26 5.44 -0.77 -1.45
C LEU A 26 5.16 0.70 -1.13
N ASP A 27 4.09 0.96 -0.40
CA ASP A 27 3.79 2.30 0.12
C ASP A 27 3.12 2.27 1.51
N GLU A 28 3.21 3.38 2.23
CA GLU A 28 2.51 3.64 3.49
C GLU A 28 1.55 4.82 3.35
N SER A 29 0.31 4.64 3.79
CA SER A 29 -0.68 5.71 3.86
C SER A 29 -1.29 5.81 5.26
N GLY A 30 -1.37 7.04 5.79
CA GLY A 30 -1.95 7.33 7.10
C GLY A 30 -3.30 8.01 6.98
N PHE A 31 -4.35 7.42 7.56
CA PHE A 31 -5.69 7.97 7.64
C PHE A 31 -5.98 8.46 9.06
N CYS A 32 -6.56 9.64 9.18
CA CYS A 32 -7.03 10.17 10.45
C CYS A 32 -8.51 10.55 10.31
N ALA A 33 -9.34 10.07 11.23
CA ALA A 33 -10.71 10.56 11.31
C ALA A 33 -10.70 12.01 11.81
N TRP A 34 -11.11 12.95 10.95
CA TRP A 34 -11.23 14.38 11.27
C TRP A 34 -12.64 14.78 11.67
N SER A 35 -13.60 13.88 11.52
CA SER A 35 -14.99 14.06 11.93
C SER A 35 -15.49 12.78 12.60
N GLU A 36 -16.55 12.91 13.39
CA GLU A 36 -17.25 11.74 13.89
C GLU A 36 -17.91 10.98 12.72
N PRO A 37 -17.94 9.64 12.74
CA PRO A 37 -18.64 8.87 11.72
C PRO A 37 -20.12 9.24 11.73
N GLY A 38 -20.64 9.75 10.62
CA GLY A 38 -22.03 10.20 10.55
C GLY A 38 -22.50 10.49 9.13
N TYR A 39 -23.81 10.38 8.94
CA TYR A 39 -24.47 10.81 7.70
C TYR A 39 -24.67 12.32 7.74
N THR A 40 -24.38 12.98 6.61
CA THR A 40 -24.57 14.42 6.44
C THR A 40 -25.36 14.64 5.16
N TYR A 41 -26.42 15.43 5.27
CA TYR A 41 -27.25 15.84 4.13
C TYR A 41 -26.68 17.13 3.54
N TYR A 42 -26.76 17.26 2.22
CA TYR A 42 -26.39 18.47 1.48
C TYR A 42 -27.40 18.70 0.36
N PHE A 43 -27.60 19.95 -0.05
CA PHE A 43 -28.56 20.28 -1.09
C PHE A 43 -28.03 19.87 -2.48
N ARG A 44 -28.92 19.34 -3.31
CA ARG A 44 -28.60 18.95 -4.69
C ARG A 44 -28.22 20.20 -5.50
N GLY A 45 -27.01 20.23 -6.03
CA GLY A 45 -26.44 21.39 -6.74
C GLY A 45 -25.38 22.15 -5.94
N GLU A 46 -25.21 21.85 -4.65
CA GLU A 46 -24.14 22.39 -3.84
C GLU A 46 -23.01 21.38 -3.63
N GLN A 47 -21.76 21.83 -3.71
CA GLN A 47 -20.62 21.00 -3.33
C GLN A 47 -20.61 20.84 -1.81
N LYS A 48 -20.65 19.58 -1.35
CA LYS A 48 -20.52 19.24 0.06
C LYS A 48 -19.20 19.82 0.62
N ARG A 49 -19.32 20.69 1.62
CA ARG A 49 -18.18 21.24 2.36
C ARG A 49 -17.77 20.25 3.45
N LEU A 50 -16.57 19.72 3.35
CA LEU A 50 -15.95 18.89 4.38
C LEU A 50 -14.88 19.73 5.07
N GLU A 51 -15.27 20.43 6.14
CA GLU A 51 -14.31 21.24 6.90
C GLU A 51 -13.39 20.34 7.72
N GLN A 52 -12.08 20.51 7.53
CA GLN A 52 -11.08 19.85 8.33
C GLN A 52 -11.11 20.41 9.76
N THR A 53 -11.64 19.64 10.71
CA THR A 53 -11.63 20.07 12.11
C THR A 53 -10.22 19.97 12.71
N LYS A 54 -9.99 20.70 13.82
CA LYS A 54 -8.73 20.62 14.58
C LYS A 54 -8.55 19.26 15.29
N ARG A 55 -9.59 18.42 15.36
CA ARG A 55 -9.54 17.12 16.03
C ARG A 55 -8.92 16.09 15.10
N ARG A 56 -7.74 15.59 15.45
CA ARG A 56 -7.20 14.35 14.85
C ARG A 56 -7.58 13.19 15.75
N GLY A 57 -8.45 12.31 15.27
CA GLY A 57 -8.71 11.02 15.91
C GLY A 57 -7.47 10.11 15.87
N ARG A 58 -7.62 8.86 16.34
CA ARG A 58 -6.55 7.85 16.23
C ARG A 58 -6.19 7.68 14.74
N ARG A 59 -4.89 7.77 14.43
CA ARG A 59 -4.37 7.49 13.07
C ARG A 59 -4.48 5.99 12.81
N LEU A 60 -5.02 5.61 11.66
CA LEU A 60 -4.92 4.28 11.10
C LEU A 60 -3.91 4.36 9.97
N SER A 61 -2.79 3.64 10.07
CA SER A 61 -1.82 3.54 8.99
C SER A 61 -1.99 2.21 8.28
N ILE A 62 -2.00 2.25 6.95
CA ILE A 62 -1.92 1.08 6.09
C ILE A 62 -0.52 1.04 5.49
N ILE A 63 0.06 -0.15 5.45
CA ILE A 63 1.26 -0.45 4.66
C ILE A 63 0.88 -1.58 3.70
N GLY A 64 1.23 -1.45 2.42
CA GLY A 64 0.75 -2.37 1.39
C GLY A 64 1.81 -2.67 0.33
N PHE A 65 1.93 -3.95 -0.04
CA PHE A 65 2.57 -4.40 -1.27
C PHE A 65 1.51 -4.57 -2.34
N PHE A 66 1.69 -3.87 -3.46
CA PHE A 66 0.81 -3.94 -4.61
C PHE A 66 1.55 -4.54 -5.79
N GLN A 67 0.95 -5.57 -6.40
CA GLN A 67 1.37 -6.09 -7.69
C GLN A 67 0.21 -5.90 -8.67
N PRO A 68 0.38 -5.10 -9.73
CA PRO A 68 -0.69 -4.82 -10.69
C PRO A 68 -1.35 -6.09 -11.20
N LEU A 69 -2.69 -6.14 -11.12
CA LEU A 69 -3.54 -7.24 -11.61
C LEU A 69 -3.36 -8.61 -10.93
N ILE A 70 -2.48 -8.72 -9.92
CA ILE A 70 -2.15 -10.00 -9.30
C ILE A 70 -2.53 -10.01 -7.82
N SER A 71 -1.98 -9.09 -7.02
CA SER A 71 -2.24 -9.09 -5.57
C SER A 71 -2.08 -7.73 -4.90
N PHE A 72 -2.72 -7.62 -3.73
CA PHE A 72 -2.53 -6.51 -2.80
C PHE A 72 -2.48 -7.05 -1.38
N ILE A 73 -1.29 -7.06 -0.77
CA ILE A 73 -1.04 -7.55 0.58
C ILE A 73 -0.85 -6.35 1.48
N TYR A 74 -1.69 -6.19 2.49
CA TYR A 74 -1.65 -5.01 3.36
C TYR A 74 -1.71 -5.37 4.84
N GLY A 75 -1.13 -4.49 5.66
CA GLY A 75 -1.21 -4.49 7.11
C GLY A 75 -1.85 -3.19 7.60
N LEU A 76 -2.69 -3.29 8.64
CA LEU A 76 -3.31 -2.14 9.29
C LEU A 76 -2.73 -1.98 10.69
N VAL A 77 -2.28 -0.77 11.01
CA VAL A 77 -1.70 -0.41 12.31
C VAL A 77 -2.42 0.82 12.86
N ILE A 78 -2.85 0.76 14.12
CA ILE A 78 -3.34 1.95 14.80
C ILE A 78 -2.14 2.75 15.32
N GLY A 79 -1.96 3.97 14.84
CA GLY A 79 -0.79 4.81 15.08
C GLY A 79 0.06 4.94 13.82
N GLY A 80 1.38 5.01 13.98
CA GLY A 80 2.34 4.94 12.88
C GLY A 80 2.88 3.53 12.68
N VAL A 81 3.44 3.27 11.50
CA VAL A 81 4.18 2.02 11.24
C VAL A 81 5.52 2.09 11.96
N SER A 82 5.75 1.18 12.91
CA SER A 82 7.05 1.05 13.58
C SER A 82 8.00 0.21 12.73
N ARG A 83 9.30 0.32 12.99
CA ARG A 83 10.32 -0.48 12.31
C ARG A 83 10.07 -1.98 12.46
N GLU A 84 9.62 -2.41 13.64
CA GLU A 84 9.30 -3.80 13.95
C GLU A 84 8.12 -4.29 13.10
N SER A 85 7.06 -3.48 12.99
CA SER A 85 5.91 -3.82 12.15
C SER A 85 6.26 -3.90 10.67
N TYR A 86 7.18 -3.04 10.19
CA TYR A 86 7.70 -3.09 8.84
C TYR A 86 8.48 -4.38 8.57
N ILE A 87 9.40 -4.76 9.48
CA ILE A 87 10.18 -5.99 9.35
C ILE A 87 9.26 -7.21 9.34
N GLN A 88 8.27 -7.26 10.25
CA GLN A 88 7.30 -8.36 10.27
C GLN A 88 6.53 -8.49 8.96
N MET A 89 6.18 -7.35 8.33
CA MET A 89 5.50 -7.36 7.04
C MET A 89 6.42 -7.88 5.91
N MET A 90 7.68 -7.45 5.87
CA MET A 90 8.68 -7.95 4.93
C MET A 90 8.95 -9.45 5.10
N GLU A 91 9.08 -9.92 6.34
CA GLU A 91 9.26 -11.35 6.66
C GLU A 91 8.05 -12.18 6.24
N ARG A 92 6.84 -11.63 6.43
CA ARG A 92 5.61 -12.27 6.00
C ARG A 92 5.58 -12.42 4.49
N GLU A 93 5.94 -11.38 3.75
CA GLU A 93 6.00 -11.38 2.29
C GLU A 93 7.03 -12.39 1.77
N ALA A 94 8.24 -12.38 2.33
CA ALA A 94 9.29 -13.33 1.98
C ALA A 94 8.87 -14.78 2.23
N LEU A 95 8.10 -15.03 3.29
CA LEU A 95 7.59 -16.37 3.62
C LEU A 95 6.47 -16.82 2.66
N LEU A 96 5.62 -15.90 2.19
CA LEU A 96 4.61 -16.18 1.18
C LEU A 96 5.27 -16.51 -0.16
N CYS A 97 6.18 -15.65 -0.62
CA CYS A 97 6.95 -15.86 -1.85
C CYS A 97 7.69 -17.21 -1.82
N ARG A 98 8.33 -17.57 -0.70
CA ARG A 98 9.01 -18.85 -0.54
C ARG A 98 8.06 -20.04 -0.71
N LYS A 99 6.86 -19.97 -0.14
CA LYS A 99 5.85 -21.05 -0.25
C LYS A 99 5.38 -21.21 -1.69
N ASP A 100 5.17 -20.10 -2.38
CA ASP A 100 4.70 -20.10 -3.77
C ASP A 100 5.79 -20.64 -4.70
N TRP A 101 7.06 -20.26 -4.46
CA TRP A 101 8.22 -20.84 -5.15
C TRP A 101 8.34 -22.35 -4.95
N THR A 102 8.19 -22.85 -3.71
CA THR A 102 8.29 -24.30 -3.45
C THR A 102 7.17 -25.12 -4.08
N SER A 103 6.00 -24.51 -4.34
CA SER A 103 4.84 -25.22 -4.90
C SER A 103 4.77 -25.14 -6.42
N THR A 104 5.13 -23.99 -7.01
CA THR A 104 4.92 -23.71 -8.43
C THR A 104 6.24 -23.59 -9.21
N GLY A 105 7.39 -23.46 -8.53
CA GLY A 105 8.70 -23.22 -9.14
C GLY A 105 8.94 -21.75 -9.56
N HIS A 106 7.96 -20.88 -9.31
CA HIS A 106 7.96 -19.44 -9.55
C HIS A 106 6.92 -18.80 -8.61
N SER A 107 7.06 -17.52 -8.27
CA SER A 107 6.18 -16.84 -7.32
C SER A 107 4.93 -16.33 -8.04
N THR A 108 3.84 -17.09 -7.98
CA THR A 108 2.60 -16.86 -8.77
C THR A 108 1.57 -15.93 -8.10
N ARG A 109 1.98 -15.14 -7.10
CA ARG A 109 1.07 -14.25 -6.34
C ARG A 109 1.65 -12.87 -6.08
#